data_AF-A0A117PZB1-F1
#
_entry.id   AF-A0A117PZB1-F1
#
_cell.length_a   1.000
_cell.length_b   1.000
_cell.length_c   1.000
_cell.angle_alpha   90.00
_cell.angle_beta   90.00
_cell.angle_gamma   90.00
#
_symmetry.space_group_name_H-M   'P 1'
#
loop_
_entity.id
_entity.type
_entity.pdbx_description
1 polymer ?
#
loop_
_entity_poly.entity_id
_entity_poly.type
_entity_poly.pdbx_seq_one_letter_code
_entity_poly.pdbx_strand_id
1 'polypeptide(L)'
;MTTATPLESAERIHADHTTVKHLGHWTEATAFDVRARRAGVVLDLRSPRIGWDEPVTVRLDLVSAAVTLLLPDAVTVDGWDLAFVRRGRVKDARPGAGPARLRLVGKATDGEIRIRRGGTAQLTAMCSRAYLDDLRRAHREGGLPVVDDPTREGTR
;
A
#
# COMPACT_ATOMS: atom_id res chain seq x y z
N MET A 1 -12.23 26.74 0.09
CA MET A 1 -11.30 26.14 1.08
C MET A 1 -11.96 24.89 1.62
N THR A 2 -11.57 23.71 1.12
CA THR A 2 -12.19 22.45 1.52
C THR A 2 -11.39 21.88 2.67
N THR A 3 -11.92 22.00 3.89
CA THR A 3 -11.34 21.43 5.10
C THR A 3 -11.35 19.90 4.96
N ALA A 4 -10.18 19.27 4.97
CA ALA A 4 -10.08 17.81 5.00
C ALA A 4 -10.53 17.34 6.39
N THR A 5 -11.77 16.89 6.51
CA THR A 5 -12.26 16.18 7.70
C THR A 5 -11.36 14.96 7.93
N PRO A 6 -10.71 14.83 9.10
CA PRO A 6 -10.00 13.61 9.46
C PRO A 6 -11.02 12.48 9.52
N LEU A 7 -10.79 11.40 8.77
CA LEU A 7 -11.59 10.18 8.91
C LEU A 7 -11.18 9.54 10.25
N GLU A 8 -12.12 9.43 11.20
CA GLU A 8 -11.85 8.88 12.54
C GLU A 8 -11.29 7.43 12.52
N SER A 9 -11.43 6.73 11.38
CA SER A 9 -11.01 5.34 11.18
C SER A 9 -9.82 5.15 10.23
N ALA A 10 -9.16 6.22 9.77
CA ALA A 10 -8.03 6.07 8.85
C ALA A 10 -6.78 5.51 9.56
N GLU A 11 -6.16 4.51 8.94
CA GLU A 11 -4.84 4.02 9.35
C GLU A 11 -3.80 5.12 9.13
N ARG A 12 -3.03 5.42 10.17
CA ARG A 12 -2.05 6.52 10.15
C ARG A 12 -0.65 5.95 10.07
N ILE A 13 0.03 6.24 8.97
CA ILE A 13 1.38 5.77 8.71
C ILE A 13 2.32 6.97 8.71
N HIS A 14 3.29 6.96 9.62
CA HIS A 14 4.32 7.98 9.70
C HIS A 14 5.70 7.36 9.51
N ALA A 15 6.52 7.95 8.63
CA ALA A 15 7.91 7.53 8.44
C ALA A 15 8.83 8.74 8.22
N ASP A 16 9.88 8.87 9.02
CA ASP A 16 10.88 9.92 8.87
C ASP A 16 12.28 9.29 8.87
N HIS A 17 13.06 9.51 7.81
CA HIS A 17 14.42 8.95 7.63
C HIS A 17 14.53 7.42 7.83
N THR A 18 13.44 6.70 7.56
CA THR A 18 13.36 5.26 7.81
C THR A 18 12.56 4.56 6.72
N THR A 19 12.47 3.24 6.79
CA THR A 19 11.56 2.43 5.97
C THR A 19 10.53 1.73 6.85
N VAL A 20 9.25 1.94 6.54
CA VAL A 20 8.12 1.24 7.17
C VAL A 20 7.48 0.31 6.14
N LYS A 21 7.20 -0.93 6.54
CA LYS A 21 6.52 -1.92 5.70
C LYS A 21 5.35 -2.52 6.46
N HIS A 22 4.15 -2.40 5.90
CA HIS A 22 2.96 -3.10 6.34
C HIS A 22 2.58 -4.11 5.26
N LEU A 23 2.67 -5.41 5.59
CA LEU A 23 2.58 -6.52 4.64
C LEU A 23 1.59 -7.59 5.10
N GLY A 24 1.00 -8.35 4.17
CA GLY A 24 0.04 -9.40 4.52
C GLY A 24 -1.32 -8.85 4.98
N HIS A 25 -1.97 -9.54 5.91
CA HIS A 25 -3.25 -9.15 6.52
C HIS A 25 -3.08 -8.18 7.71
N TRP A 26 -2.46 -7.04 7.47
CA TRP A 26 -2.15 -6.10 8.56
C TRP A 26 -3.30 -5.14 8.91
N THR A 27 -4.30 -5.02 8.02
CA THR A 27 -5.45 -4.13 8.22
C THR A 27 -6.65 -4.58 7.38
N GLU A 28 -7.80 -4.01 7.72
CA GLU A 28 -9.07 -4.08 6.99
C GLU A 28 -9.54 -2.67 6.58
N ALA A 29 -8.78 -1.63 6.93
CA ALA A 29 -9.13 -0.25 6.68
C ALA A 29 -9.18 0.08 5.18
N THR A 30 -10.05 1.02 4.83
CA THR A 30 -10.22 1.53 3.47
C THR A 30 -9.78 3.00 3.33
N ALA A 31 -9.21 3.57 4.40
CA ALA A 31 -8.69 4.92 4.44
C ALA A 31 -7.32 4.97 5.11
N PHE A 32 -6.38 5.68 4.49
CA PHE A 32 -4.99 5.75 4.93
C PHE A 32 -4.49 7.20 4.88
N ASP A 33 -3.86 7.64 5.97
CA ASP A 33 -3.11 8.90 6.03
C ASP A 33 -1.62 8.57 6.12
N VAL A 34 -0.87 8.81 5.03
CA VAL A 34 0.57 8.55 4.95
C VAL A 34 1.33 9.86 4.99
N ARG A 35 2.14 10.06 6.03
CA ARG A 35 3.07 11.17 6.15
C ARG A 35 4.49 10.63 6.13
N ALA A 36 5.28 11.04 5.13
CA ALA A 36 6.64 10.53 5.00
C ALA A 36 7.65 11.59 4.58
N ARG A 37 8.80 11.60 5.25
CA ARG A 37 9.92 12.50 4.95
C ARG A 37 11.21 11.70 4.80
N ARG A 38 11.87 11.84 3.65
CA ARG A 38 13.15 11.15 3.35
C ARG A 38 13.10 9.65 3.70
N ALA A 39 11.97 9.04 3.40
CA ALA A 39 11.59 7.72 3.90
C ALA A 39 11.02 6.83 2.80
N GLY A 40 10.99 5.52 3.08
CA GLY A 40 10.28 4.52 2.28
C GLY A 40 9.06 3.99 3.01
N VAL A 41 7.93 3.88 2.34
CA VAL A 41 6.74 3.22 2.86
C VAL A 41 6.31 2.13 1.89
N VAL A 42 6.04 0.93 2.39
CA VAL A 42 5.41 -0.15 1.61
C VAL A 42 4.10 -0.52 2.29
N LEU A 43 2.99 -0.37 1.58
CA LEU A 43 1.68 -0.82 2.04
C LEU A 43 1.20 -1.95 1.14
N ASP A 44 0.94 -3.10 1.74
CA ASP A 44 0.31 -4.21 1.07
C ASP A 44 -1.21 -4.12 1.22
N LEU A 45 -1.90 -3.82 0.14
CA LEU A 45 -3.35 -3.70 0.10
C LEU A 45 -3.99 -4.87 -0.67
N ARG A 46 -3.25 -5.97 -0.85
CA ARG A 46 -3.73 -7.18 -1.56
C ARG A 46 -4.63 -8.06 -0.71
N SER A 47 -4.69 -7.81 0.60
CA SER A 47 -5.55 -8.56 1.52
C SER A 47 -7.01 -8.52 1.03
N PRO A 48 -7.69 -9.67 0.87
CA PRO A 48 -9.12 -9.72 0.53
C PRO A 48 -10.00 -9.19 1.67
N ARG A 49 -9.44 -8.93 2.85
CA ARG A 49 -10.15 -8.32 3.99
C ARG A 49 -10.35 -6.80 3.84
N ILE A 50 -9.66 -6.16 2.91
CA ILE A 50 -9.88 -4.76 2.58
C ILE A 50 -11.07 -4.70 1.64
N GLY A 51 -12.16 -4.05 2.07
CA GLY A 51 -13.35 -3.87 1.26
C GLY A 51 -13.07 -2.94 0.07
N TRP A 52 -13.37 -3.41 -1.14
CA TRP A 52 -13.22 -2.65 -2.39
C TRP A 52 -14.56 -2.28 -3.05
N ASP A 53 -15.66 -2.45 -2.30
CA ASP A 53 -17.02 -2.07 -2.74
C ASP A 53 -17.14 -0.56 -2.95
N GLU A 54 -16.38 0.21 -2.15
CA GLU A 54 -16.19 1.64 -2.29
C GLU A 54 -14.72 1.97 -2.53
N PRO A 55 -14.39 3.15 -3.12
CA PRO A 55 -13.01 3.52 -3.35
C PRO A 55 -12.17 3.61 -2.07
N VAL A 56 -11.10 2.83 -2.00
CA VAL A 56 -10.08 2.94 -0.96
C VAL A 56 -9.31 4.24 -1.16
N THR A 57 -9.08 5.01 -0.10
CA THR A 57 -8.41 6.32 -0.19
C THR A 57 -7.07 6.32 0.52
N VAL A 58 -6.03 6.78 -0.17
CA VAL A 58 -4.70 7.03 0.41
C VAL A 58 -4.38 8.51 0.27
N ARG A 59 -4.39 9.21 1.40
CA ARG A 59 -3.96 10.60 1.51
C ARG A 59 -2.47 10.65 1.78
N LEU A 60 -1.77 11.39 0.94
CA LEU A 60 -0.32 11.50 0.93
C LEU A 60 0.13 12.89 1.37
N ASP A 61 1.09 12.95 2.29
CA ASP A 61 1.94 14.12 2.56
C ASP A 61 3.40 13.68 2.52
N LEU A 62 4.03 13.84 1.36
CA LEU A 62 5.37 13.30 1.08
C LEU A 62 6.39 14.41 0.85
N VAL A 63 7.56 14.26 1.49
CA VAL A 63 8.73 15.12 1.28
C VAL A 63 9.96 14.25 1.02
N SER A 64 10.45 14.23 -0.22
CA SER A 64 11.58 13.41 -0.65
C SER A 64 11.42 11.93 -0.27
N ALA A 65 10.20 11.40 -0.36
CA ALA A 65 9.84 10.06 0.12
C ALA A 65 9.27 9.20 -1.00
N ALA A 66 9.37 7.88 -0.84
CA ALA A 66 8.80 6.91 -1.77
C ALA A 66 7.73 6.06 -1.08
N VAL A 67 6.54 5.97 -1.68
CA VAL A 67 5.47 5.06 -1.24
C VAL A 67 5.30 3.98 -2.30
N THR A 68 5.34 2.72 -1.89
CA THR A 68 5.06 1.56 -2.75
C THR A 68 3.77 0.91 -2.29
N LEU A 69 2.79 0.84 -3.17
CA LEU A 69 1.49 0.23 -2.92
C LEU A 69 1.44 -1.10 -3.67
N LEU A 70 1.25 -2.18 -2.92
CA LEU A 70 1.02 -3.51 -3.48
C LEU A 70 -0.49 -3.69 -3.59
N LEU A 71 -1.02 -3.80 -4.80
CA LEU A 71 -2.46 -3.83 -5.06
C LEU A 71 -2.90 -5.17 -5.66
N PRO A 72 -4.16 -5.57 -5.47
CA PRO A 72 -4.79 -6.59 -6.29
C PRO A 72 -4.74 -6.21 -7.78
N ASP A 73 -4.70 -7.20 -8.66
CA ASP A 73 -4.53 -7.00 -10.11
C ASP A 73 -5.66 -6.18 -10.74
N ALA A 74 -6.88 -6.34 -10.23
CA ALA A 74 -8.06 -5.65 -10.72
C ALA A 74 -8.15 -4.17 -10.31
N VAL A 75 -7.39 -3.73 -9.30
CA VAL A 75 -7.57 -2.39 -8.72
C VAL A 75 -7.01 -1.30 -9.63
N THR A 76 -7.89 -0.41 -10.08
CA THR A 76 -7.55 0.81 -10.80
C THR A 76 -7.03 1.89 -9.84
N VAL A 77 -6.17 2.79 -10.32
CA VAL A 77 -5.63 3.89 -9.52
C VAL A 77 -6.05 5.22 -10.13
N ASP A 78 -6.69 6.05 -9.30
CA ASP A 78 -7.03 7.42 -9.60
C ASP A 78 -6.12 8.35 -8.81
N GLY A 79 -5.33 9.16 -9.52
CA GLY A 79 -4.43 10.14 -8.94
C GLY A 79 -4.83 11.59 -9.24
N TRP A 80 -6.06 11.84 -9.70
CA TRP A 80 -6.48 13.19 -10.12
C TRP A 80 -6.29 14.24 -9.01
N ASP A 81 -6.61 13.87 -7.77
CA ASP A 81 -6.55 14.76 -6.60
C ASP A 81 -5.18 14.74 -5.87
N LEU A 82 -4.15 14.14 -6.48
CA LEU A 82 -2.78 14.13 -5.96
C LEU A 82 -1.96 15.25 -6.59
N ALA A 83 -1.56 16.23 -5.79
CA ALA A 83 -0.73 17.34 -6.23
C ALA A 83 0.77 17.02 -6.13
N PHE A 84 1.52 17.23 -7.22
CA PHE A 84 2.97 17.26 -7.19
C PHE A 84 3.45 18.71 -7.07
N VAL A 85 3.98 19.08 -5.90
CA VAL A 85 4.46 20.45 -5.61
C VAL A 85 5.78 20.73 -6.34
N ARG A 86 6.58 19.68 -6.52
CA ARG A 86 7.89 19.72 -7.19
C ARG A 86 8.01 18.50 -8.10
N ARG A 87 9.23 17.99 -8.32
CA ARG A 87 9.40 16.71 -9.01
C ARG A 87 8.57 15.65 -8.30
N GLY A 88 7.92 14.80 -9.06
CA GLY A 88 7.22 13.64 -8.54
C GLY A 88 6.44 12.94 -9.63
N ARG A 89 6.01 11.72 -9.33
CA ARG A 89 5.31 10.87 -10.28
C ARG A 89 4.61 9.71 -9.58
N VAL A 90 3.53 9.26 -10.22
CA VAL A 90 3.00 7.92 -10.02
C VAL A 90 3.62 7.01 -11.07
N LYS A 91 4.16 5.87 -10.66
CA LYS A 91 4.62 4.81 -11.56
C LYS A 91 3.65 3.65 -11.48
N ASP A 92 2.81 3.53 -12.50
CA ASP A 92 1.93 2.39 -12.72
C ASP A 92 2.25 1.79 -14.09
N ALA A 93 2.99 0.68 -14.11
CA ALA A 93 3.45 0.06 -15.37
C ALA A 93 2.37 -0.77 -16.05
N ARG A 94 1.36 -1.22 -15.29
CA ARG A 94 0.23 -2.03 -15.78
C ARG A 94 -1.02 -1.63 -14.99
N PRO A 95 -1.81 -0.69 -15.53
CA PRO A 95 -3.06 -0.26 -14.89
C PRO A 95 -3.97 -1.43 -14.59
N GLY A 96 -4.69 -1.38 -13.47
CA GLY A 96 -5.77 -2.33 -13.20
C GLY A 96 -6.92 -2.17 -14.20
N ALA A 97 -7.72 -3.22 -14.36
CA ALA A 97 -8.81 -3.27 -15.35
C ALA A 97 -10.18 -3.63 -14.73
N GLY A 98 -10.31 -3.61 -13.40
CA GLY A 98 -11.54 -3.96 -12.69
C GLY A 98 -12.29 -2.74 -12.12
N PRO A 99 -13.47 -2.98 -11.51
CA PRO A 99 -14.30 -1.92 -10.93
C PRO A 99 -13.71 -1.33 -9.64
N ALA A 100 -12.91 -2.11 -8.91
CA ALA A 100 -12.26 -1.68 -7.67
C ALA A 100 -11.29 -0.51 -7.92
N ARG A 101 -11.32 0.48 -7.03
CA ARG A 101 -10.62 1.75 -7.25
C ARG A 101 -9.86 2.22 -6.01
N LEU A 102 -8.61 2.60 -6.21
CA LEU A 102 -7.79 3.32 -5.25
C LEU A 102 -7.73 4.79 -5.62
N ARG A 103 -8.06 5.69 -4.69
CA ARG A 103 -7.89 7.14 -4.84
C ARG A 103 -6.65 7.61 -4.10
N LEU A 104 -5.77 8.28 -4.83
CA LEU A 104 -4.62 9.00 -4.28
C LEU A 104 -4.97 10.47 -4.17
N VAL A 105 -4.84 11.02 -2.97
CA VAL A 105 -5.14 12.43 -2.69
C VAL A 105 -3.99 13.07 -1.92
N GLY A 106 -3.93 14.40 -1.90
CA GLY A 106 -2.97 15.14 -1.07
C GLY A 106 -1.80 15.69 -1.87
N LYS A 107 -0.58 15.62 -1.33
CA LYS A 107 0.60 16.29 -1.91
C LYS A 107 1.89 15.48 -1.82
N ALA A 108 2.73 15.64 -2.84
CA ALA A 108 4.08 15.09 -2.87
C ALA A 108 5.10 16.12 -3.38
N THR A 109 6.17 16.30 -2.61
CA THR A 109 7.33 17.15 -2.94
C THR A 109 8.55 16.26 -3.10
N ASP A 110 9.12 16.17 -4.30
CA ASP A 110 10.23 15.23 -4.60
C ASP A 110 9.88 13.77 -4.27
N GLY A 111 8.60 13.41 -4.42
CA GLY A 111 8.06 12.12 -4.02
C GLY A 111 7.82 11.16 -5.18
N GLU A 112 7.87 9.86 -4.90
CA GLU A 112 7.53 8.81 -5.87
C GLU A 112 6.49 7.86 -5.30
N ILE A 113 5.39 7.66 -6.03
CA ILE A 113 4.40 6.65 -5.72
C ILE A 113 4.58 5.50 -6.72
N ARG A 114 4.79 4.29 -6.23
CA ARG A 114 5.02 3.08 -7.04
C ARG A 114 3.83 2.16 -6.85
N ILE A 115 3.18 1.79 -7.94
CA ILE A 115 2.11 0.80 -7.93
C ILE A 115 2.69 -0.53 -8.41
N ARG A 116 2.50 -1.58 -7.61
CA ARG A 116 2.92 -2.94 -7.92
C ARG A 116 1.71 -3.86 -7.86
N ARG A 117 1.59 -4.73 -8.86
CA ARG A 117 0.55 -5.77 -8.98
C ARG A 117 1.18 -7.10 -9.36
N GLY A 118 0.43 -8.19 -9.21
CA GLY A 118 0.82 -9.56 -9.56
C GLY A 118 2.16 -9.98 -8.97
N GLY A 119 2.97 -10.70 -9.77
CA GLY A 119 4.27 -11.20 -9.33
C GLY A 119 5.23 -10.13 -8.82
N THR A 120 5.16 -8.88 -9.33
CA THR A 120 6.03 -7.81 -8.82
C THR A 120 5.65 -7.37 -7.40
N ALA A 121 4.37 -7.45 -7.05
CA ALA A 121 3.92 -7.22 -5.69
C ALA A 121 4.38 -8.35 -4.76
N GLN A 122 4.22 -9.61 -5.19
CA GLN A 122 4.66 -10.79 -4.44
C GLN A 122 6.18 -10.72 -4.14
N LEU A 123 7.01 -10.49 -5.16
CA LEU A 123 8.47 -10.35 -5.00
C LEU A 123 8.85 -9.18 -4.08
N THR A 124 8.13 -8.06 -4.17
CA THR A 124 8.36 -6.91 -3.28
C THR A 124 8.09 -7.27 -1.82
N ALA A 125 7.03 -8.05 -1.56
CA ALA A 125 6.70 -8.52 -0.22
C ALA A 125 7.70 -9.55 0.31
N MET A 126 8.18 -10.46 -0.55
CA MET A 126 9.19 -11.47 -0.21
C MET A 126 10.53 -10.86 0.21
N CYS A 127 10.91 -9.72 -0.37
CA CYS A 127 12.11 -8.96 -0.01
C CYS A 127 11.93 -8.17 1.31
N SER A 128 11.47 -8.84 2.36
CA SER A 128 11.22 -8.24 3.68
C SER A 128 11.58 -9.19 4.81
N ARG A 129 11.86 -8.63 6.00
CA ARG A 129 12.05 -9.43 7.21
C ARG A 129 10.75 -10.12 7.63
N ALA A 130 9.61 -9.45 7.47
CA ALA A 130 8.29 -10.01 7.76
C ALA A 130 8.01 -11.30 6.98
N TYR A 131 8.38 -11.36 5.69
CA TYR A 131 8.26 -12.59 4.91
C TYR A 131 9.13 -13.73 5.47
N LEU A 132 10.38 -13.45 5.87
CA LEU A 132 11.24 -14.48 6.46
C LEU A 132 10.68 -15.02 7.78
N ASP A 133 10.10 -14.16 8.60
CA ASP A 133 9.52 -14.55 9.88
C ASP A 133 8.23 -15.36 9.67
N ASP A 134 7.39 -14.95 8.71
CA ASP A 134 6.21 -15.69 8.27
C ASP A 134 6.57 -17.05 7.67
N LEU A 135 7.55 -17.10 6.77
CA LEU A 135 8.03 -18.34 6.15
C LEU A 135 8.54 -19.34 7.20
N ARG A 136 9.30 -18.87 8.20
CA ARG A 136 9.77 -19.72 9.31
C ARG A 136 8.60 -20.25 10.14
N ARG A 137 7.58 -19.43 10.38
CA ARG A 137 6.36 -19.86 11.07
C ARG A 137 5.62 -20.93 10.27
N ALA A 138 5.31 -20.63 9.01
CA ALA A 138 4.61 -21.54 8.10
C ALA A 138 5.34 -22.88 7.96
N HIS A 139 6.67 -22.86 7.87
CA HIS A 139 7.47 -24.09 7.86
C HIS A 139 7.30 -24.95 9.12
N ARG A 140 7.28 -24.33 10.31
CA ARG A 140 7.05 -25.05 11.57
C ARG A 140 5.64 -25.62 11.69
N GLU A 141 4.65 -24.91 11.14
CA GLU A 141 3.23 -25.22 11.27
C GLU A 141 2.70 -26.08 10.10
N GLY A 142 3.53 -26.36 9.08
CA GLY A 142 3.14 -27.18 7.92
C GLY A 142 2.26 -26.45 6.90
N GLY A 143 2.35 -25.12 6.83
CA GLY A 143 1.54 -24.27 5.95
C GLY A 143 2.34 -23.50 4.90
N LEU A 144 1.66 -22.54 4.26
CA LEU A 144 2.25 -21.59 3.32
C LEU A 144 2.36 -20.21 3.97
N PRO A 145 3.41 -19.42 3.65
CA PRO A 145 3.45 -18.01 4.03
C PRO A 145 2.28 -17.24 3.39
N VAL A 146 1.86 -16.18 4.07
CA VAL A 146 0.76 -15.29 3.68
C VAL A 146 1.28 -13.94 3.19
N VAL A 147 2.48 -13.52 3.61
CA VAL A 147 3.05 -12.23 3.23
C VAL A 147 3.30 -12.13 1.72
N ASP A 148 3.77 -13.19 1.07
CA ASP A 148 3.96 -13.19 -0.38
C ASP A 148 2.62 -13.18 -1.11
N ASP A 149 1.63 -13.89 -0.60
CA ASP A 149 0.29 -13.97 -1.17
C ASP A 149 -0.81 -13.88 -0.10
N PRO A 150 -1.30 -12.65 0.18
CA PRO A 150 -2.35 -12.42 1.17
C PRO A 150 -3.72 -12.94 0.74
N THR A 151 -3.85 -13.55 -0.45
CA THR A 151 -5.12 -14.15 -0.88
C THR A 151 -5.28 -15.59 -0.41
N ARG A 152 -4.20 -16.21 0.09
CA ARG A 152 -4.27 -17.54 0.70
C ARG A 152 -5.06 -17.47 2.00
N GLU A 153 -6.15 -18.23 2.07
CA GLU A 153 -6.75 -18.56 3.35
C GLU A 153 -5.73 -19.39 4.13
N GLY A 154 -5.31 -18.90 5.30
CA GLY A 154 -4.41 -19.67 6.16
C GLY A 154 -5.06 -21.01 6.46
N THR A 155 -4.44 -22.10 5.99
CA THR A 155 -4.92 -23.45 6.27
C THR A 155 -5.01 -23.60 7.79
N ARG A 156 -6.22 -23.81 8.31
CA ARG A 156 -6.45 -24.16 9.71
C ARG A 156 -5.97 -25.58 10.00
#